data_AF-A0A429BGW1-F1
#
_entry.id   AF-A0A429BGW1-F1
#
_cell.length_a   1.000
_cell.length_b   1.000
_cell.length_c   1.000
_cell.angle_alpha   90.00
_cell.angle_beta   90.00
_cell.angle_gamma   90.00
#
_symmetry.space_group_name_H-M   'P 1'
#
loop_
_entity.id
_entity.type
_entity.pdbx_description
1 polymer ?
#
loop_
_entity_poly.entity_id
_entity_poly.type
_entity_poly.pdbx_seq_one_letter_code
_entity_poly.pdbx_strand_id
1 'polypeptide(L)'
;MSLADELDTTAAAPPPELPGHPAYQQILAVFAVAGQPMRARDLCLALDLPIVAKNTENIRSKLKRLVGKGILIETEPGLFAQPRA
;
A
#
# COMPACT_ATOMS: atom_id res chain seq x y z
N MET A 1 -4.01 36.51 17.84
CA MET A 1 -3.52 35.33 18.56
C MET A 1 -3.07 34.32 17.52
N SER A 2 -1.79 33.98 17.58
CA SER A 2 -1.10 33.03 16.72
C SER A 2 -1.40 31.60 17.17
N LEU A 3 -1.54 30.68 16.23
CA LEU A 3 -1.17 29.28 16.42
C LEU A 3 -0.69 28.77 15.06
N ALA A 4 0.64 28.68 14.98
CA ALA A 4 1.35 27.93 13.97
C ALA A 4 1.04 26.45 14.12
N ASP A 5 0.86 25.76 12.99
CA ASP A 5 1.39 24.42 12.79
C ASP A 5 1.64 24.25 11.28
N GLU A 6 2.73 24.88 10.84
CA GLU A 6 3.38 24.56 9.58
C GLU A 6 3.99 23.17 9.74
N LEU A 7 3.23 22.13 9.39
CA LEU A 7 3.81 20.81 9.12
C LEU A 7 4.51 20.88 7.76
N ASP A 8 5.70 21.46 7.78
CA ASP A 8 6.75 21.14 6.84
C ASP A 8 6.96 19.61 6.90
N THR A 9 6.39 18.90 5.93
CA THR A 9 6.76 17.53 5.62
C THR A 9 7.32 17.55 4.22
N THR A 10 8.65 17.60 4.20
CA THR A 10 9.58 17.15 3.15
C THR A 10 8.93 16.77 1.81
N ALA A 11 9.37 17.45 0.76
CA ALA A 11 9.02 17.23 -0.63
C ALA A 11 8.98 15.73 -0.99
N ALA A 12 7.77 15.15 -0.98
CA ALA A 12 7.54 13.84 -1.56
C ALA A 12 7.59 14.02 -3.08
N ALA A 13 8.49 13.28 -3.74
CA ALA A 13 8.53 13.12 -5.17
C ALA A 13 7.10 12.97 -5.75
N PRO A 14 6.83 13.45 -6.98
CA PRO A 14 5.50 13.36 -7.58
C PRO A 14 4.96 11.94 -7.37
N PRO A 15 3.77 11.78 -6.76
CA PRO A 15 3.28 10.47 -6.38
C PRO A 15 3.30 9.58 -7.62
N PRO A 16 3.97 8.42 -7.58
CA PRO A 16 4.02 7.51 -8.72
C PRO A 16 2.59 7.30 -9.21
N GLU A 17 2.32 7.65 -10.47
CA GLU A 17 0.96 7.70 -11.03
C GLU A 17 0.19 6.42 -10.68
N LEU A 18 -0.64 6.55 -9.65
CA LEU A 18 -1.41 5.43 -9.12
C LEU A 18 -2.37 5.04 -10.23
N PRO A 19 -2.44 3.75 -10.61
CA PRO A 19 -3.47 3.33 -11.54
C PRO A 19 -4.83 3.71 -10.94
N GLY A 20 -5.69 4.39 -11.70
CA GLY A 20 -6.95 5.01 -11.23
C GLY A 20 -8.04 4.07 -10.73
N HIS A 21 -7.70 2.83 -10.37
CA HIS A 21 -8.62 1.84 -9.83
C HIS A 21 -8.64 1.93 -8.29
N PRO A 22 -9.82 2.08 -7.64
CA PRO A 22 -9.93 2.37 -6.21
C PRO A 22 -9.29 1.32 -5.30
N ALA A 23 -9.28 0.05 -5.72
CA ALA A 23 -8.59 -1.02 -4.98
C ALA A 23 -7.10 -0.73 -4.70
N TYR A 24 -6.38 -0.02 -5.58
CA TYR A 24 -4.98 0.32 -5.29
C TYR A 24 -4.87 1.35 -4.16
N GLN A 25 -5.77 2.35 -4.14
CA GLN A 25 -5.82 3.34 -3.07
C GLN A 25 -6.18 2.69 -1.73
N GLN A 26 -7.13 1.76 -1.72
CA GLN A 26 -7.48 0.99 -0.51
C GLN A 26 -6.30 0.20 0.02
N ILE A 27 -5.58 -0.53 -0.84
CA ILE A 27 -4.38 -1.30 -0.45
C ILE A 27 -3.33 -0.36 0.18
N LEU A 28 -3.07 0.79 -0.44
CA LEU A 28 -2.09 1.76 0.08
C LEU A 28 -2.54 2.40 1.39
N ALA A 29 -3.83 2.69 1.55
CA ALA A 29 -4.39 3.18 2.80
C ALA A 29 -4.20 2.17 3.92
N VAL A 30 -4.42 0.87 3.66
CA VAL A 30 -4.16 -0.18 4.66
C VAL A 30 -2.69 -0.20 5.05
N PHE A 31 -1.76 -0.13 4.10
CA PHE A 31 -0.33 -0.05 4.43
C PHE A 31 0.03 1.20 5.24
N ALA A 32 -0.56 2.36 4.91
CA ALA A 32 -0.32 3.60 5.63
C ALA A 32 -0.84 3.53 7.08
N VAL A 33 -1.98 2.87 7.31
CA VAL A 33 -2.55 2.66 8.65
C VAL A 33 -1.76 1.61 9.43
N ALA A 34 -1.37 0.50 8.78
CA ALA A 34 -0.67 -0.60 9.43
C ALA A 34 0.79 -0.25 9.76
N GLY A 35 1.44 0.57 8.93
CA GLY A 35 2.84 1.00 9.11
C GLY A 35 3.87 -0.14 9.07
N GLN A 36 3.49 -1.33 8.59
CA GLN A 36 4.33 -2.52 8.59
C GLN A 36 4.22 -3.32 7.28
N PRO A 37 5.21 -4.17 6.96
CA PRO A 37 5.12 -5.12 5.86
C PRO A 37 3.96 -6.10 6.07
N MET A 38 3.23 -6.43 5.00
CA MET A 38 2.06 -7.30 5.07
C MET A 38 2.03 -8.32 3.93
N ARG A 39 1.43 -9.49 4.19
CA ARG A 39 1.15 -10.49 3.18
C ARG A 39 -0.17 -10.18 2.48
N ALA A 40 -0.37 -10.77 1.29
CA ALA A 40 -1.64 -10.69 0.56
C ALA A 40 -2.84 -11.18 1.39
N ARG A 41 -2.63 -12.15 2.28
CA ARG A 41 -3.65 -12.66 3.20
C ARG A 41 -4.08 -11.60 4.22
N ASP A 42 -3.13 -10.88 4.80
CA ASP A 42 -3.41 -9.84 5.81
C ASP A 42 -4.18 -8.68 5.17
N LEU A 43 -3.84 -8.35 3.92
CA LEU A 43 -4.62 -7.38 3.14
C LEU A 43 -6.05 -7.84 2.87
N CYS A 44 -6.27 -9.12 2.57
CA CYS A 44 -7.64 -9.60 2.43
C CYS A 44 -8.42 -9.42 3.74
N LEU A 45 -7.82 -9.67 4.90
CA LEU A 45 -8.47 -9.43 6.21
C LEU A 45 -8.77 -7.94 6.42
N ALA A 46 -7.78 -7.08 6.17
CA ALA A 46 -7.91 -5.64 6.36
C ALA A 46 -8.89 -4.96 5.38
N LEU A 47 -9.16 -5.59 4.24
CA LEU A 47 -10.13 -5.15 3.24
C LEU A 47 -11.50 -5.84 3.40
N ASP A 48 -11.73 -6.58 4.49
CA ASP A 48 -12.94 -7.38 4.73
C ASP A 48 -13.29 -8.34 3.57
N LEU A 49 -12.26 -8.86 2.90
CA LEU A 49 -12.39 -9.83 1.82
C LEU A 49 -12.27 -11.25 2.37
N PRO A 50 -13.11 -12.19 1.89
CA PRO A 50 -12.97 -13.59 2.30
C PRO A 50 -11.60 -14.13 1.89
N ILE A 51 -10.96 -14.86 2.81
CA ILE A 51 -9.63 -15.48 2.63
C ILE A 51 -9.75 -16.75 1.79
N VAL A 52 -10.10 -16.55 0.52
CA VAL A 52 -10.14 -17.60 -0.50
C VAL A 52 -8.98 -17.42 -1.48
N ALA A 53 -8.56 -18.52 -2.12
CA ALA A 53 -7.44 -18.51 -3.06
C ALA A 53 -7.60 -17.43 -4.14
N LYS A 54 -8.81 -17.31 -4.70
CA LYS A 54 -9.17 -16.30 -5.72
C LYS A 54 -8.87 -14.86 -5.27
N ASN A 55 -9.25 -14.48 -4.06
CA ASN A 55 -9.06 -13.11 -3.55
C ASN A 55 -7.60 -12.85 -3.20
N THR A 56 -6.97 -13.82 -2.55
CA THR A 56 -5.55 -13.74 -2.18
C THR A 56 -4.68 -13.59 -3.42
N GLU A 57 -4.97 -14.32 -4.49
CA GLU A 57 -4.26 -14.23 -5.76
C GLU A 57 -4.54 -12.91 -6.49
N ASN A 58 -5.79 -12.45 -6.51
CA ASN A 58 -6.15 -11.12 -7.03
C ASN A 58 -5.39 -9.99 -6.31
N ILE A 59 -5.32 -10.03 -4.98
CA ILE A 59 -4.57 -9.08 -4.17
C ILE A 59 -3.07 -9.20 -4.48
N ARG A 60 -2.53 -10.43 -4.53
CA ARG A 60 -1.11 -10.65 -4.89
C ARG A 60 -0.77 -10.08 -6.26
N SER A 61 -1.61 -10.27 -7.27
CA SER A 61 -1.42 -9.68 -8.60
C SER A 61 -1.41 -8.15 -8.56
N LYS A 62 -2.28 -7.52 -7.76
CA LYS A 62 -2.29 -6.06 -7.57
C LYS A 62 -1.03 -5.57 -6.86
N LEU A 63 -0.58 -6.28 -5.83
CA LEU A 63 0.66 -5.96 -5.12
C LEU A 63 1.87 -6.05 -6.03
N LYS A 64 1.99 -7.13 -6.81
CA LYS A 64 3.06 -7.28 -7.82
C LYS A 64 3.04 -6.15 -8.86
N ARG A 65 1.86 -5.66 -9.26
CA ARG A 65 1.76 -4.47 -10.13
C ARG A 65 2.26 -3.20 -9.45
N LEU A 66 1.93 -2.99 -8.18
CA LEU A 66 2.43 -1.85 -7.41
C LEU A 66 3.95 -1.93 -7.21
N VAL A 67 4.49 -3.13 -7.01
CA VAL A 67 5.95 -3.38 -6.96
C VAL A 67 6.62 -3.09 -8.29
N GLY A 68 6.05 -3.56 -9.41
CA GLY A 68 6.58 -3.26 -10.75
C GLY A 68 6.57 -1.76 -11.09
N LYS A 69 5.76 -0.96 -10.39
CA LYS A 69 5.72 0.51 -10.51
C LYS A 69 6.63 1.24 -9.51
N GLY A 70 7.31 0.52 -8.60
CA GLY A 70 8.11 1.13 -7.54
C GLY A 70 7.31 1.80 -6.42
N ILE A 71 5.99 1.55 -6.35
CA ILE A 71 5.10 2.12 -5.30
C ILE A 71 5.21 1.30 -4.01
N LEU A 72 5.33 -0.02 -4.15
CA LEU A 72 5.58 -0.95 -3.06
C LEU A 72 6.91 -1.66 -3.32
N ILE A 73 7.49 -2.22 -2.27
CA ILE A 73 8.63 -3.13 -2.37
C ILE A 73 8.23 -4.50 -1.86
N GLU A 74 8.76 -5.55 -2.49
CA GLU A 74 8.67 -6.90 -1.97
C GLU A 74 9.96 -7.18 -1.20
N THR A 75 9.87 -7.19 0.13
CA THR A 75 11.03 -7.42 1.00
C THR A 75 11.40 -8.90 1.07
N GLU A 76 10.39 -9.77 1.01
CA GLU A 76 10.53 -11.22 0.98
C GLU A 76 9.47 -11.80 0.04
N PRO A 77 9.62 -13.05 -0.46
CA PRO A 77 8.61 -13.69 -1.28
C PRO A 77 7.21 -13.65 -0.64
N GLY A 78 6.33 -12.83 -1.24
CA GLY A 78 4.96 -12.62 -0.78
C GLY A 78 4.77 -11.66 0.40
N LEU A 79 5.82 -11.00 0.88
CA LEU A 79 5.78 -9.92 1.86
C LEU A 79 6.02 -8.58 1.19
N PHE A 80 5.06 -7.67 1.32
CA PHE A 80 5.09 -6.37 0.66
C PHE A 80 5.14 -5.27 1.69
N ALA A 81 5.89 -4.21 1.42
CA ALA A 81 6.04 -3.06 2.29
C ALA A 81 5.98 -1.77 1.47
N GLN A 82 5.63 -0.66 2.12
CA GLN A 82 5.87 0.65 1.53
C GLN A 82 7.39 0.91 1.52
N PRO A 83 7.95 1.43 0.41
CA PRO A 83 9.31 1.91 0.39
C PRO A 83 9.42 3.01 1.45
N ARG A 84 10.31 2.79 2.42
CA ARG A 84 10.58 3.79 3.44
C ARG A 84 11.18 5.01 2.74
N ALA A 85 10.52 6.17 2.90
CA ALA A 85 11.08 7.46 2.49
C ALA A 85 12.34 7.78 3.31
#